data_AF-A0A5J6L316-F1
#
_entry.id   AF-A0A5J6L316-F1
#
_cell.length_a   1.000
_cell.length_b   1.000
_cell.length_c   1.000
_cell.angle_alpha   90.00
_cell.angle_beta   90.00
_cell.angle_gamma   90.00
#
_symmetry.space_group_name_H-M   'P 1'
#
loop_
_entity.id
_entity.type
_entity.pdbx_description
1 polymer ?
#
loop_
_entity_poly.entity_id
_entity_poly.type
_entity_poly.pdbx_seq_one_letter_code
_entity_poly.pdbx_strand_id
1 'polypeptide(L)'
;MTLTTVHLDRAVGAVVASAAGDALGAQYEFGPALSDATPVEFGRGTFGHDIGEWTDDTSMAVPILQALAAGDRLDDGRVLAGIVTAWIGWAATAKDVGAQTRAVLGRLGATPTESEALAASEAVHLAAGRSGGNGSLMRTGPVALGHLDDPAALVADAGRVARLTHWEDDNADACALWSLAIRHAILTGELDVRGQVAWLPPARRDRWAALIEEAMAPGAHPRDFAAENGWVVRAFQAALSAVAGSGSLVEALERAVRGGNDTDTVAAIAGSLAGAVYGAGAVPVAWSRMLHGWPGLGADDLAHLAALAAERHVS
;
A
#
# COMPACT_ATOMS: atom_id res chain seq x y z
N MET A 1 19.62 -6.43 -14.07
CA MET A 1 20.33 -6.36 -12.75
C MET A 1 20.45 -7.80 -12.20
N THR A 2 21.10 -8.09 -11.06
CA THR A 2 20.96 -9.43 -10.42
C THR A 2 20.60 -9.22 -8.96
N LEU A 3 19.47 -9.78 -8.51
CA LEU A 3 19.03 -9.64 -7.13
C LEU A 3 19.83 -10.58 -6.22
N THR A 4 20.15 -10.07 -5.03
CA THR A 4 20.74 -10.88 -3.96
C THR A 4 19.64 -11.48 -3.11
N THR A 5 19.96 -12.45 -2.25
CA THR A 5 19.02 -12.98 -1.26
C THR A 5 18.50 -11.89 -0.32
N VAL A 6 19.31 -10.86 -0.03
CA VAL A 6 18.90 -9.72 0.80
C VAL A 6 17.88 -8.84 0.07
N HIS A 7 18.06 -8.60 -1.23
CA HIS A 7 17.07 -7.86 -2.01
C HIS A 7 15.74 -8.62 -2.08
N LEU A 8 15.77 -9.95 -2.26
CA LEU A 8 14.57 -10.77 -2.28
C LEU A 8 13.88 -10.80 -0.90
N ASP A 9 14.63 -10.92 0.19
CA ASP A 9 14.07 -10.88 1.55
C ASP A 9 13.34 -9.55 1.81
N ARG A 10 13.88 -8.42 1.34
CA ARG A 10 13.23 -7.10 1.41
C ARG A 10 12.01 -6.97 0.50
N ALA A 11 12.10 -7.49 -0.73
CA ALA A 11 10.96 -7.50 -1.65
C ALA A 11 9.78 -8.30 -1.08
N VAL A 12 10.06 -9.48 -0.51
CA VAL A 12 9.06 -10.29 0.20
C VAL A 12 8.55 -9.56 1.44
N GLY A 13 9.45 -8.92 2.20
CA GLY A 13 9.11 -8.14 3.37
C GLY A 13 8.10 -7.05 3.06
N ALA A 14 8.27 -6.32 1.96
CA ALA A 14 7.36 -5.26 1.54
C ALA A 14 5.92 -5.73 1.30
N VAL A 15 5.70 -6.99 0.95
CA VAL A 15 4.36 -7.55 0.73
C VAL A 15 3.82 -8.17 2.02
N VAL A 16 4.58 -9.06 2.64
CA VAL A 16 4.11 -9.81 3.82
C VAL A 16 3.91 -8.90 5.02
N ALA A 17 4.78 -7.90 5.22
CA ALA A 17 4.63 -6.94 6.31
C ALA A 17 3.47 -5.97 6.08
N SER A 18 3.14 -5.63 4.83
CA SER A 18 1.93 -4.88 4.48
C SER A 18 0.68 -5.66 4.91
N ALA A 19 0.61 -6.95 4.56
CA ALA A 19 -0.51 -7.82 4.96
C ALA A 19 -0.57 -8.05 6.48
N ALA A 20 0.59 -8.11 7.14
CA ALA A 20 0.63 -8.17 8.60
C ALA A 20 0.11 -6.89 9.25
N GLY A 21 0.46 -5.72 8.70
CA GLY A 21 0.00 -4.42 9.17
C GLY A 21 -1.50 -4.24 9.02
N ASP A 22 -2.02 -4.53 7.83
CA ASP A 22 -3.45 -4.59 7.50
C ASP A 22 -4.21 -5.42 8.56
N ALA A 23 -3.91 -6.72 8.65
CA ALA A 23 -4.64 -7.63 9.54
C ALA A 23 -4.46 -7.30 11.03
N LEU A 24 -3.34 -6.69 11.44
CA LEU A 24 -3.11 -6.23 12.81
C LEU A 24 -3.98 -5.01 13.13
N GLY A 25 -4.06 -4.06 12.20
CA GLY A 25 -4.78 -2.80 12.34
C GLY A 25 -6.30 -2.94 12.23
N ALA A 26 -6.81 -3.98 11.56
CA ALA A 26 -8.23 -4.14 11.24
C ALA A 26 -9.19 -4.11 12.44
N GLN A 27 -8.77 -4.54 13.64
CA GLN A 27 -9.64 -4.51 14.84
C GLN A 27 -9.75 -3.13 15.48
N TYR A 28 -8.80 -2.24 15.18
CA TYR A 28 -8.67 -0.92 15.80
C TYR A 28 -9.27 0.20 14.93
N GLU A 29 -9.75 -0.17 13.74
CA GLU A 29 -10.26 0.74 12.73
C GLU A 29 -11.44 1.57 13.26
N PHE A 30 -11.42 2.87 12.95
CA PHE A 30 -12.30 3.92 13.48
C PHE A 30 -12.26 4.11 15.00
N GLY A 31 -11.30 3.47 15.67
CA GLY A 31 -11.02 3.65 17.08
C GLY A 31 -10.20 4.91 17.37
N PRO A 32 -10.17 5.37 18.64
CA PRO A 32 -9.26 6.44 19.05
C PRO A 32 -7.81 5.98 19.02
N ALA A 33 -6.87 6.93 19.00
CA ALA A 33 -5.46 6.65 19.22
C ALA A 33 -5.25 5.87 20.53
N LEU A 34 -4.32 4.92 20.51
CA LEU A 34 -4.00 4.09 21.67
C LEU A 34 -2.88 4.72 22.50
N SER A 35 -2.89 4.44 23.80
CA SER A 35 -1.77 4.78 24.67
C SER A 35 -0.57 3.87 24.39
N ASP A 36 0.65 4.35 24.65
CA ASP A 36 1.88 3.57 24.44
C ASP A 36 1.96 2.33 25.34
N ALA A 37 1.21 2.32 26.44
CA ALA A 37 1.13 1.19 27.37
C ALA A 37 0.14 0.10 26.92
N THR A 38 -0.71 0.38 25.92
CA THR A 38 -1.71 -0.57 25.43
C THR A 38 -1.02 -1.63 24.55
N PRO A 39 -1.16 -2.94 24.87
CA PRO A 39 -0.70 -4.00 23.99
C PRO A 39 -1.45 -3.95 22.66
N VAL A 40 -0.70 -4.09 21.57
CA VAL A 40 -1.25 -4.23 20.22
C VAL A 40 -1.22 -5.72 19.89
N GLU A 41 -2.39 -6.29 19.61
CA GLU A 41 -2.57 -7.73 19.39
C GLU A 41 -3.33 -7.93 18.08
N PHE A 42 -3.45 -9.16 17.58
CA PHE A 42 -4.40 -9.46 16.50
C PHE A 42 -5.77 -9.78 17.09
N GLY A 43 -6.82 -9.40 16.37
CA GLY A 43 -8.20 -9.52 16.82
C GLY A 43 -9.14 -9.61 15.63
N ARG A 44 -10.43 -9.77 15.91
CA ARG A 44 -11.45 -9.71 14.84
C ARG A 44 -11.58 -8.27 14.36
N GLY A 45 -11.53 -8.09 13.04
CA GLY A 45 -11.64 -6.78 12.41
C GLY A 45 -13.02 -6.14 12.64
N THR A 46 -13.08 -4.81 12.58
CA THR A 46 -14.30 -4.01 12.80
C THR A 46 -15.46 -4.46 11.91
N PHE A 47 -15.17 -4.85 10.67
CA PHE A 47 -16.15 -5.35 9.69
C PHE A 47 -16.38 -6.87 9.70
N GLY A 48 -15.84 -7.59 10.69
CA GLY A 48 -16.01 -9.05 10.83
C GLY A 48 -14.97 -9.89 10.07
N HIS A 49 -13.82 -9.32 9.76
CA HIS A 49 -12.61 -10.07 9.39
C HIS A 49 -12.18 -10.96 10.58
N ASP A 50 -11.83 -12.21 10.31
CA ASP A 50 -11.30 -13.15 11.30
C ASP A 50 -9.90 -12.74 11.77
N ILE A 51 -9.40 -13.38 12.83
CA ILE A 51 -8.08 -13.05 13.39
C ILE A 51 -7.00 -13.38 12.36
N GLY A 52 -6.23 -12.37 11.95
CA GLY A 52 -5.22 -12.50 10.89
C GLY A 52 -5.78 -12.45 9.47
N GLU A 53 -7.10 -12.23 9.31
CA GLU A 53 -7.69 -11.99 7.99
C GLU A 53 -7.42 -10.55 7.56
N TRP A 54 -6.78 -10.36 6.40
CA TRP A 54 -6.55 -9.04 5.83
C TRP A 54 -7.80 -8.46 5.14
N THR A 55 -7.84 -7.14 5.02
CA THR A 55 -8.97 -6.34 4.52
C THR A 55 -8.83 -6.03 3.02
N ASP A 56 -9.41 -4.90 2.56
CA ASP A 56 -9.30 -4.44 1.19
C ASP A 56 -7.89 -3.98 0.81
N ASP A 57 -7.06 -3.52 1.75
CA ASP A 57 -5.68 -3.10 1.48
C ASP A 57 -4.88 -4.19 0.77
N THR A 58 -4.79 -5.37 1.41
CA THR A 58 -4.09 -6.53 0.84
C THR A 58 -4.88 -7.15 -0.30
N SER A 59 -6.21 -7.25 -0.16
CA SER A 59 -7.04 -7.87 -1.21
C SER A 59 -6.94 -7.12 -2.54
N MET A 60 -6.82 -5.79 -2.51
CA MET A 60 -6.63 -4.99 -3.72
C MET A 60 -5.18 -4.97 -4.21
N ALA A 61 -4.19 -5.23 -3.34
CA ALA A 61 -2.79 -5.37 -3.72
C ALA A 61 -2.50 -6.69 -4.45
N VAL A 62 -3.19 -7.78 -4.06
CA VAL A 62 -2.95 -9.14 -4.60
C VAL A 62 -3.04 -9.22 -6.13
N PRO A 63 -4.04 -8.66 -6.83
CA PRO A 63 -4.12 -8.75 -8.29
C PRO A 63 -2.96 -8.03 -9.00
N ILE A 64 -2.45 -6.93 -8.43
CA ILE A 64 -1.26 -6.23 -8.94
C ILE A 64 -0.05 -7.15 -8.80
N LEU A 65 0.11 -7.75 -7.62
CA LEU A 65 1.21 -8.67 -7.32
C LEU A 65 1.17 -9.92 -8.22
N GLN A 66 -0.01 -10.50 -8.46
CA GLN A 66 -0.19 -11.66 -9.32
C GLN A 66 0.17 -11.37 -10.78
N ALA A 67 -0.24 -10.20 -11.32
CA ALA A 67 0.15 -9.77 -12.66
C ALA A 67 1.69 -9.67 -12.77
N LEU A 68 2.33 -8.99 -11.83
CA LEU A 68 3.79 -8.85 -11.82
C LEU A 68 4.51 -10.21 -11.69
N ALA A 69 4.01 -11.11 -10.83
CA ALA A 69 4.54 -12.46 -10.67
C ALA A 69 4.39 -13.33 -11.94
N ALA A 70 3.36 -13.07 -12.75
CA ALA A 70 3.19 -13.69 -14.07
C ALA A 70 4.19 -13.16 -15.12
N GLY A 71 4.87 -12.05 -14.83
CA GLY A 71 5.74 -11.33 -15.77
C GLY A 71 4.99 -10.33 -16.64
N ASP A 72 3.76 -9.98 -16.27
CA ASP A 72 2.98 -8.96 -16.98
C ASP A 72 3.52 -7.56 -16.70
N ARG A 73 3.27 -6.64 -17.63
CA ARG A 73 3.68 -5.24 -17.54
C ARG A 73 2.49 -4.36 -17.17
N LEU A 74 2.68 -3.46 -16.22
CA LEU A 74 1.63 -2.53 -15.78
C LEU A 74 1.40 -1.38 -16.78
N ASP A 75 2.24 -1.29 -17.82
CA ASP A 75 2.01 -0.41 -18.96
C ASP A 75 1.08 -1.00 -20.05
N ASP A 76 0.67 -2.26 -19.92
CA ASP A 76 -0.33 -2.89 -20.79
C ASP A 76 -1.75 -2.68 -20.24
N GLY A 77 -2.59 -1.97 -21.01
CA GLY A 77 -3.98 -1.71 -20.63
C GLY A 77 -4.85 -2.98 -20.48
N ARG A 78 -4.46 -4.12 -21.08
CA ARG A 78 -5.14 -5.41 -20.87
C ARG A 78 -4.86 -5.97 -19.48
N VAL A 79 -3.64 -5.79 -18.98
CA VAL A 79 -3.24 -6.21 -17.64
C VAL A 79 -3.99 -5.37 -16.61
N LEU A 80 -4.03 -4.05 -16.80
CA LEU A 80 -4.80 -3.14 -15.92
C LEU A 80 -6.31 -3.46 -15.94
N ALA A 81 -6.87 -3.75 -17.11
CA ALA A 81 -8.25 -4.24 -17.23
C ALA A 81 -8.49 -5.54 -16.44
N GLY A 82 -7.55 -6.48 -16.48
CA GLY A 82 -7.58 -7.71 -15.68
C GLY A 82 -7.56 -7.46 -14.18
N ILE A 83 -6.71 -6.53 -13.72
CA ILE A 83 -6.64 -6.10 -12.31
C ILE A 83 -7.98 -5.50 -11.87
N VAL A 84 -8.57 -4.60 -12.65
CA VAL A 84 -9.88 -3.99 -12.34
C VAL A 84 -10.98 -5.05 -12.34
N THR A 85 -10.95 -6.00 -13.28
CA THR A 85 -11.88 -7.14 -13.31
C THR A 85 -11.79 -7.97 -12.01
N ALA A 86 -10.59 -8.24 -11.53
CA ALA A 86 -10.37 -8.94 -10.27
C ALA A 86 -10.94 -8.15 -9.07
N TRP A 87 -10.75 -6.82 -9.03
CA TRP A 87 -11.34 -5.97 -7.99
C TRP A 87 -12.87 -5.95 -8.04
N ILE A 88 -13.49 -5.94 -9.22
CA ILE A 88 -14.95 -6.06 -9.36
C ILE A 88 -15.44 -7.40 -8.79
N GLY A 89 -14.76 -8.49 -9.12
CA GLY A 89 -15.09 -9.82 -8.61
C GLY A 89 -14.97 -9.93 -7.09
N TRP A 90 -13.88 -9.39 -6.53
CA TRP A 90 -13.69 -9.30 -5.08
C TRP A 90 -14.78 -8.46 -4.40
N ALA A 91 -15.02 -7.24 -4.89
CA ALA A 91 -15.96 -6.28 -4.30
C ALA A 91 -17.41 -6.78 -4.22
N ALA A 92 -17.78 -7.77 -5.04
CA ALA A 92 -19.10 -8.39 -5.00
C ALA A 92 -19.39 -9.16 -3.69
N THR A 93 -18.34 -9.63 -3.00
CA THR A 93 -18.46 -10.43 -1.76
C THR A 93 -17.61 -9.91 -0.60
N ALA A 94 -16.85 -8.84 -0.82
CA ALA A 94 -15.98 -8.22 0.18
C ALA A 94 -16.77 -7.71 1.40
N LYS A 95 -16.17 -7.87 2.57
CA LYS A 95 -16.73 -7.41 3.86
C LYS A 95 -16.70 -5.89 3.97
N ASP A 96 -15.65 -5.27 3.45
CA ASP A 96 -15.59 -3.83 3.25
C ASP A 96 -15.03 -3.47 1.85
N VAL A 97 -15.47 -2.32 1.33
CA VAL A 97 -14.89 -1.66 0.16
C VAL A 97 -15.09 -0.16 0.36
N GLY A 98 -14.00 0.58 0.41
CA GLY A 98 -14.03 2.04 0.53
C GLY A 98 -15.00 2.72 -0.44
N ALA A 99 -15.71 3.74 0.04
CA ALA A 99 -16.84 4.35 -0.67
C ALA A 99 -16.49 4.83 -2.09
N GLN A 100 -15.30 5.42 -2.26
CA GLN A 100 -14.83 5.87 -3.57
C GLN A 100 -14.53 4.70 -4.52
N THR A 101 -13.81 3.68 -4.04
CA THR A 101 -13.55 2.45 -4.81
C THR A 101 -14.86 1.83 -5.25
N ARG A 102 -15.82 1.68 -4.32
CA ARG A 102 -17.15 1.15 -4.62
C ARG A 102 -17.89 1.98 -5.68
N ALA A 103 -17.83 3.31 -5.59
CA ALA A 103 -18.47 4.20 -6.56
C ALA A 103 -17.87 4.08 -7.97
N VAL A 104 -16.55 3.87 -8.09
CA VAL A 104 -15.90 3.64 -9.38
C VAL A 104 -16.24 2.27 -9.93
N LEU A 105 -16.04 1.20 -9.14
CA LEU A 105 -16.30 -0.17 -9.59
C LEU A 105 -17.77 -0.39 -9.96
N GLY A 106 -18.71 0.24 -9.24
CA GLY A 106 -20.15 0.18 -9.54
C GLY A 106 -20.57 0.84 -10.86
N ARG A 107 -19.69 1.61 -11.51
CA ARG A 107 -19.93 2.20 -12.84
C ARG A 107 -19.44 1.31 -13.99
N LEU A 108 -18.74 0.22 -13.68
CA LEU A 108 -18.08 -0.62 -14.67
C LEU A 108 -18.90 -1.88 -14.95
N GLY A 109 -18.77 -2.40 -16.18
CA GLY A 109 -19.24 -3.74 -16.52
C GLY A 109 -18.30 -4.82 -15.96
N ALA A 110 -18.65 -6.10 -16.12
CA ALA A 110 -17.87 -7.22 -15.56
C ALA A 110 -16.45 -7.36 -16.13
N THR A 111 -16.20 -6.86 -17.34
CA THR A 111 -14.89 -6.92 -18.01
C THR A 111 -14.56 -5.54 -18.61
N PRO A 112 -14.24 -4.54 -17.78
CA PRO A 112 -13.98 -3.20 -18.27
C PRO A 112 -12.60 -3.13 -18.94
N THR A 113 -12.46 -2.18 -19.85
CA THR A 113 -11.16 -1.70 -20.32
C THR A 113 -10.55 -0.73 -19.31
N GLU A 114 -9.24 -0.50 -19.43
CA GLU A 114 -8.56 0.54 -18.66
C GLU A 114 -9.19 1.93 -18.89
N SER A 115 -9.48 2.29 -20.15
CA SER A 115 -10.09 3.58 -20.47
C SER A 115 -11.46 3.78 -19.81
N GLU A 116 -12.26 2.72 -19.70
CA GLU A 116 -13.54 2.78 -18.97
C GLU A 116 -13.32 2.98 -17.47
N ALA A 117 -12.33 2.31 -16.87
CA ALA A 117 -11.98 2.51 -15.46
C ALA A 117 -11.50 3.94 -15.18
N LEU A 118 -10.65 4.50 -16.05
CA LEU A 118 -10.19 5.88 -15.94
C LEU A 118 -11.35 6.88 -16.08
N ALA A 119 -12.22 6.68 -17.07
CA ALA A 119 -13.40 7.52 -17.25
C ALA A 119 -14.36 7.43 -16.05
N ALA A 120 -14.51 6.25 -15.44
CA ALA A 120 -15.32 6.07 -14.24
C ALA A 120 -14.70 6.78 -13.03
N SER A 121 -13.37 6.70 -12.85
CA SER A 121 -12.66 7.40 -11.78
C SER A 121 -12.79 8.92 -11.90
N GLU A 122 -12.58 9.46 -13.10
CA GLU A 122 -12.78 10.89 -13.40
C GLU A 122 -14.22 11.31 -13.13
N ALA A 123 -15.21 10.55 -13.60
CA ALA A 123 -16.60 10.89 -13.42
C ALA A 123 -17.06 10.85 -11.95
N VAL A 124 -16.47 9.97 -11.12
CA VAL A 124 -16.68 9.98 -9.66
C VAL A 124 -16.04 11.23 -9.04
N HIS A 125 -14.82 11.58 -9.44
CA HIS A 125 -14.15 12.79 -8.97
C HIS A 125 -14.95 14.05 -9.29
N LEU A 126 -15.38 14.22 -10.54
CA LEU A 126 -16.17 15.38 -10.98
C LEU A 126 -17.51 15.48 -10.24
N ALA A 127 -18.14 14.35 -9.91
CA ALA A 127 -19.41 14.32 -9.19
C ALA A 127 -19.25 14.67 -7.70
N ALA A 128 -18.18 14.19 -7.06
CA ALA A 128 -17.92 14.41 -5.64
C ALA A 128 -17.15 15.71 -5.34
N GLY A 129 -16.50 16.29 -6.35
CA GLY A 129 -15.58 17.43 -6.22
C GLY A 129 -14.22 17.08 -5.61
N ARG A 130 -14.05 15.85 -5.13
CA ARG A 130 -12.81 15.29 -4.55
C ARG A 130 -12.81 13.78 -4.67
N SER A 131 -11.63 13.18 -4.80
CA SER A 131 -11.39 11.74 -4.87
C SER A 131 -10.02 11.34 -4.28
N GLY A 132 -9.56 12.10 -3.28
CA GLY A 132 -8.28 11.94 -2.59
C GLY A 132 -8.15 10.79 -1.59
N GLY A 133 -9.06 9.81 -1.56
CA GLY A 133 -9.00 8.70 -0.60
C GLY A 133 -7.66 7.94 -0.62
N ASN A 134 -7.26 7.32 0.49
CA ASN A 134 -5.99 6.58 0.58
C ASN A 134 -5.99 5.20 -0.14
N GLY A 135 -7.14 4.74 -0.66
CA GLY A 135 -7.31 3.39 -1.21
C GLY A 135 -6.48 3.03 -2.45
N SER A 136 -5.78 3.99 -3.05
CA SER A 136 -4.75 3.72 -4.07
C SER A 136 -3.37 3.48 -3.47
N LEU A 137 -3.02 4.18 -2.38
CA LEU A 137 -1.72 4.10 -1.72
C LEU A 137 -1.57 2.78 -0.96
N MET A 138 -2.62 2.33 -0.27
CA MET A 138 -2.59 1.09 0.51
C MET A 138 -2.17 -0.15 -0.27
N ARG A 139 -2.48 -0.18 -1.56
CA ARG A 139 -2.23 -1.31 -2.44
C ARG A 139 -1.05 -1.13 -3.39
N THR A 140 -0.28 -0.04 -3.24
CA THR A 140 0.74 0.35 -4.24
C THR A 140 2.04 -0.45 -4.10
N GLY A 141 2.32 -1.01 -2.92
CA GLY A 141 3.59 -1.68 -2.59
C GLY A 141 4.12 -2.65 -3.67
N PRO A 142 3.30 -3.56 -4.22
CA PRO A 142 3.74 -4.49 -5.27
C PRO A 142 4.30 -3.81 -6.52
N VAL A 143 3.86 -2.60 -6.89
CA VAL A 143 4.31 -1.91 -8.11
C VAL A 143 5.84 -1.71 -8.10
N ALA A 144 6.44 -1.49 -6.92
CA ALA A 144 7.88 -1.33 -6.76
C ALA A 144 8.68 -2.59 -7.17
N LEU A 145 8.14 -3.79 -6.90
CA LEU A 145 8.81 -5.06 -7.19
C LEU A 145 8.99 -5.28 -8.70
N GLY A 146 8.05 -4.78 -9.51
CA GLY A 146 8.11 -4.86 -10.97
C GLY A 146 9.07 -3.87 -11.64
N HIS A 147 9.68 -2.96 -10.89
CA HIS A 147 10.44 -1.83 -11.44
C HIS A 147 11.75 -1.56 -10.67
N LEU A 148 12.39 -2.60 -10.15
CA LEU A 148 13.60 -2.45 -9.34
C LEU A 148 14.77 -1.81 -10.11
N ASP A 149 14.79 -1.84 -11.43
CA ASP A 149 15.82 -1.26 -12.29
C ASP A 149 15.38 0.02 -13.04
N ASP A 150 14.07 0.28 -13.16
CA ASP A 150 13.52 1.44 -13.87
C ASP A 150 12.64 2.35 -12.99
N PRO A 151 13.22 3.35 -12.29
CA PRO A 151 12.44 4.28 -11.48
C PRO A 151 11.54 5.22 -12.30
N ALA A 152 11.81 5.44 -13.60
CA ALA A 152 10.96 6.29 -14.43
C ALA A 152 9.66 5.57 -14.81
N ALA A 153 9.77 4.30 -15.23
CA ALA A 153 8.61 3.44 -15.46
C ALA A 153 7.80 3.26 -14.17
N LEU A 154 8.47 3.08 -13.02
CA LEU A 154 7.81 2.98 -11.72
C LEU A 154 6.87 4.16 -11.42
N VAL A 155 7.34 5.40 -11.65
CA VAL A 155 6.53 6.61 -11.43
C VAL A 155 5.30 6.62 -12.32
N ALA A 156 5.48 6.27 -13.61
CA ALA A 156 4.39 6.25 -14.57
C ALA A 156 3.33 5.20 -14.21
N ASP A 157 3.77 3.97 -13.92
CA ASP A 157 2.88 2.84 -13.66
C ASP A 157 2.20 2.94 -12.29
N ALA A 158 2.90 3.45 -11.25
CA ALA A 158 2.27 3.73 -9.96
C ALA A 158 1.14 4.76 -10.09
N GLY A 159 1.38 5.84 -10.85
CA GLY A 159 0.36 6.85 -11.12
C GLY A 159 -0.82 6.30 -11.94
N ARG A 160 -0.54 5.46 -12.93
CA ARG A 160 -1.54 4.82 -13.78
C ARG A 160 -2.45 3.87 -12.99
N VAL A 161 -1.87 3.02 -12.13
CA VAL A 161 -2.61 2.10 -11.26
C VAL A 161 -3.46 2.85 -10.23
N ALA A 162 -2.96 3.96 -9.67
CA ALA A 162 -3.72 4.80 -8.75
C ALA A 162 -5.01 5.35 -9.42
N ARG A 163 -4.86 5.90 -10.64
CA ARG A 163 -5.94 6.54 -11.42
C ARG A 163 -7.05 5.61 -11.86
N LEU A 164 -6.87 4.30 -11.81
CA LEU A 164 -7.95 3.33 -12.05
C LEU A 164 -9.13 3.49 -11.09
N THR A 165 -8.91 4.11 -9.92
CA THR A 165 -9.96 4.36 -8.91
C THR A 165 -9.86 5.70 -8.21
N HIS A 166 -8.67 6.34 -8.20
CA HIS A 166 -8.42 7.60 -7.52
C HIS A 166 -7.80 8.63 -8.46
N TRP A 167 -8.59 9.63 -8.83
CA TRP A 167 -8.26 10.56 -9.94
C TRP A 167 -7.29 11.68 -9.55
N GLU A 168 -7.17 12.04 -8.27
CA GLU A 168 -6.39 13.21 -7.86
C GLU A 168 -4.88 13.03 -8.07
N ASP A 169 -4.19 14.15 -8.33
CA ASP A 169 -2.74 14.18 -8.47
C ASP A 169 -2.02 13.77 -7.17
N ASP A 170 -2.58 14.13 -6.01
CA ASP A 170 -2.03 13.72 -4.71
C ASP A 170 -2.00 12.18 -4.57
N ASN A 171 -2.95 11.45 -5.16
CA ASN A 171 -2.92 9.99 -5.17
C ASN A 171 -1.79 9.44 -6.04
N ALA A 172 -1.64 9.96 -7.25
CA ALA A 172 -0.59 9.54 -8.16
C ALA A 172 0.81 9.84 -7.58
N ASP A 173 0.99 11.04 -7.01
CA ASP A 173 2.24 11.44 -6.38
C ASP A 173 2.58 10.59 -5.15
N ALA A 174 1.60 10.34 -4.27
CA ALA A 174 1.81 9.50 -3.09
C ALA A 174 2.21 8.07 -3.48
N CYS A 175 1.51 7.46 -4.44
CA CYS A 175 1.82 6.12 -4.92
C CYS A 175 3.21 6.05 -5.56
N ALA A 176 3.58 7.06 -6.35
CA ALA A 176 4.91 7.14 -6.97
C ALA A 176 6.02 7.29 -5.90
N LEU A 177 5.87 8.22 -4.96
CA LEU A 177 6.84 8.43 -3.88
C LEU A 177 7.00 7.19 -3.01
N TRP A 178 5.89 6.56 -2.61
CA TRP A 178 5.92 5.38 -1.76
C TRP A 178 6.55 4.19 -2.47
N SER A 179 6.20 3.98 -3.74
CA SER A 179 6.80 2.92 -4.55
C SER A 179 8.30 3.15 -4.78
N LEU A 180 8.73 4.39 -5.03
CA LEU A 180 10.15 4.74 -5.14
C LEU A 180 10.90 4.51 -3.83
N ALA A 181 10.29 4.83 -2.69
CA ALA A 181 10.88 4.59 -1.38
C ALA A 181 11.01 3.10 -1.08
N ILE A 182 9.99 2.28 -1.40
CA ILE A 182 10.04 0.82 -1.29
C ILE A 182 11.15 0.26 -2.18
N ARG A 183 11.21 0.70 -3.45
CA ARG A 183 12.29 0.31 -4.37
C ARG A 183 13.66 0.66 -3.79
N HIS A 184 13.83 1.89 -3.31
CA HIS A 184 15.09 2.32 -2.71
C HIS A 184 15.45 1.43 -1.51
N ALA A 185 14.53 1.22 -0.57
CA ALA A 185 14.73 0.38 0.61
C ALA A 185 15.09 -1.07 0.24
N ILE A 186 14.45 -1.67 -0.77
CA ILE A 186 14.80 -3.02 -1.26
C ILE A 186 16.28 -3.06 -1.69
N LEU A 187 16.72 -2.05 -2.44
CA LEU A 187 18.05 -2.00 -3.03
C LEU A 187 19.16 -1.61 -2.04
N THR A 188 18.87 -0.74 -1.07
CA THR A 188 19.89 -0.14 -0.18
C THR A 188 19.75 -0.61 1.26
N GLY A 189 18.51 -0.88 1.70
CA GLY A 189 18.16 -1.09 3.11
C GLY A 189 17.93 0.21 3.87
N GLU A 190 17.88 1.35 3.17
CA GLU A 190 17.75 2.67 3.77
C GLU A 190 16.32 3.21 3.61
N LEU A 191 15.88 3.98 4.60
CA LEU A 191 14.65 4.77 4.51
C LEU A 191 14.98 6.13 3.88
N ASP A 192 14.68 6.31 2.60
CA ASP A 192 14.85 7.59 1.91
C ASP A 192 13.65 7.94 1.04
N VAL A 193 12.62 8.56 1.65
CA VAL A 193 11.46 9.09 0.94
C VAL A 193 11.74 10.50 0.38
N ARG A 194 12.51 11.31 1.13
CA ARG A 194 12.81 12.71 0.78
C ARG A 194 13.64 12.83 -0.49
N GLY A 195 14.57 11.91 -0.72
CA GLY A 195 15.37 11.83 -1.93
C GLY A 195 14.55 11.50 -3.18
N GLN A 196 13.36 10.91 -3.02
CA GLN A 196 12.52 10.51 -4.15
C GLN A 196 11.69 11.67 -4.73
N VAL A 197 11.58 12.80 -4.03
CA VAL A 197 10.79 13.97 -4.46
C VAL A 197 11.21 14.52 -5.83
N ALA A 198 12.48 14.33 -6.22
CA ALA A 198 12.98 14.77 -7.53
C ALA A 198 12.26 14.11 -8.72
N TRP A 199 11.61 12.96 -8.51
CA TRP A 199 10.84 12.24 -9.52
C TRP A 199 9.44 12.83 -9.78
N LEU A 200 8.92 13.67 -8.88
CA LEU A 200 7.62 14.32 -9.09
C LEU A 200 7.73 15.51 -10.06
N PRO A 201 6.61 15.97 -10.65
CA PRO A 201 6.59 17.21 -11.42
C PRO A 201 7.04 18.42 -10.60
N PRO A 202 7.87 19.34 -11.16
CA PRO A 202 8.48 20.45 -10.41
C PRO A 202 7.51 21.26 -9.56
N ALA A 203 6.30 21.52 -10.07
CA ALA A 203 5.28 22.32 -9.39
C ALA A 203 4.76 21.71 -8.07
N ARG A 204 4.96 20.40 -7.85
CA ARG A 204 4.45 19.67 -6.67
C ARG A 204 5.55 19.30 -5.67
N ARG A 205 6.83 19.47 -6.04
CA ARG A 205 7.99 19.02 -5.24
C ARG A 205 8.07 19.69 -3.88
N ASP A 206 7.97 21.01 -3.82
CA ASP A 206 8.14 21.77 -2.57
C ASP A 206 7.06 21.41 -1.55
N ARG A 207 5.81 21.23 -2.01
CA ARG A 207 4.70 20.78 -1.16
C ARG A 207 4.97 19.40 -0.59
N TRP A 208 5.32 18.42 -1.42
CA TRP A 208 5.60 17.06 -0.95
C TRP A 208 6.84 16.97 -0.07
N ALA A 209 7.88 17.75 -0.35
CA ALA A 209 9.04 17.88 0.53
C ALA A 209 8.65 18.37 1.93
N ALA A 210 7.82 19.41 2.02
CA ALA A 210 7.34 19.92 3.30
C ALA A 210 6.47 18.90 4.07
N LEU A 211 5.59 18.17 3.37
CA LEU A 211 4.76 17.12 3.97
C LEU A 211 5.59 15.95 4.53
N ILE A 212 6.66 15.56 3.81
CA ILE A 212 7.63 14.55 4.26
C ILE A 212 8.41 15.06 5.48
N GLU A 213 8.87 16.32 5.45
CA GLU A 213 9.60 16.94 6.56
C GLU A 213 8.72 17.04 7.82
N GLU A 214 7.43 17.35 7.69
CA GLU A 214 6.44 17.32 8.78
C GLU A 214 6.32 15.91 9.38
N ALA A 215 6.16 14.88 8.54
CA ALA A 215 6.01 13.49 9.00
C ALA A 215 7.27 12.91 9.65
N MET A 216 8.45 13.41 9.27
CA MET A 216 9.75 12.98 9.82
C MET A 216 10.28 13.91 10.93
N ALA A 217 9.50 14.90 11.35
CA ALA A 217 9.91 15.82 12.41
C ALA A 217 10.15 15.08 13.73
N PRO A 218 11.12 15.51 14.57
CA PRO A 218 11.35 14.91 15.87
C PRO A 218 10.08 14.89 16.73
N GLY A 219 9.67 13.71 17.17
CA GLY A 219 8.46 13.52 17.98
C GLY A 219 7.16 13.36 17.18
N ALA A 220 7.19 13.45 15.85
CA ALA A 220 6.03 13.15 15.03
C ALA A 220 5.53 11.72 15.28
N HIS A 221 4.21 11.57 15.39
CA HIS A 221 3.56 10.30 15.61
C HIS A 221 2.35 10.15 14.68
N PRO A 222 1.99 8.92 14.28
CA PRO A 222 0.78 8.67 13.48
C PRO A 222 -0.52 9.31 14.00
N ARG A 223 -0.60 9.61 15.31
CA ARG A 223 -1.79 10.18 15.95
C ARG A 223 -1.98 11.67 15.62
N ASP A 224 -0.91 12.34 15.18
CA ASP A 224 -0.92 13.74 14.78
C ASP A 224 -1.69 13.92 13.45
N PHE A 225 -1.82 12.85 12.67
CA PHE A 225 -2.47 12.83 11.36
C PHE A 225 -3.83 12.10 11.37
N ALA A 226 -4.25 11.54 12.51
CA ALA A 226 -5.38 10.62 12.62
C ALA A 226 -6.73 11.23 12.24
N ALA A 227 -6.92 12.54 12.45
CA ALA A 227 -8.19 13.21 12.16
C ALA A 227 -8.58 13.17 10.67
N GLU A 228 -7.60 12.98 9.78
CA GLU A 228 -7.78 13.07 8.34
C GLU A 228 -7.11 11.90 7.59
N ASN A 229 -6.65 10.85 8.28
CA ASN A 229 -5.87 9.77 7.67
C ASN A 229 -6.62 8.87 6.67
N GLY A 230 -7.92 9.12 6.43
CA GLY A 230 -8.63 8.63 5.24
C GLY A 230 -8.27 9.36 3.93
N TRP A 231 -7.63 10.53 4.01
CA TRP A 231 -7.05 11.25 2.87
C TRP A 231 -5.62 10.77 2.62
N VAL A 232 -5.29 10.52 1.35
CA VAL A 232 -4.01 9.92 0.93
C VAL A 232 -2.77 10.63 1.49
N VAL A 233 -2.79 11.98 1.57
CA VAL A 233 -1.65 12.74 2.11
C VAL A 233 -1.45 12.47 3.60
N ARG A 234 -2.54 12.40 4.37
CA ARG A 234 -2.48 12.21 5.81
C ARG A 234 -2.20 10.76 6.17
N ALA A 235 -2.72 9.80 5.39
CA ALA A 235 -2.33 8.39 5.48
C ALA A 235 -0.82 8.21 5.24
N PHE A 236 -0.30 8.86 4.19
CA PHE A 236 1.13 8.86 3.86
C PHE A 236 1.98 9.41 5.02
N GLN A 237 1.59 10.56 5.59
CA GLN A 237 2.32 11.16 6.71
C GLN A 237 2.23 10.31 7.98
N ALA A 238 1.06 9.75 8.27
CA ALA A 238 0.88 8.82 9.39
C ALA A 238 1.82 7.61 9.23
N ALA A 239 1.78 6.94 8.10
CA ALA A 239 2.62 5.78 7.84
C ALA A 239 4.12 6.11 7.88
N LEU A 240 4.53 7.23 7.29
CA LEU A 240 5.93 7.66 7.30
C LEU A 240 6.43 7.96 8.71
N SER A 241 5.63 8.65 9.54
CA SER A 241 5.97 8.92 10.94
C SER A 241 6.03 7.64 11.80
N ALA A 242 5.28 6.60 11.42
CA ALA A 242 5.36 5.29 12.05
C ALA A 242 6.72 4.66 11.77
N VAL A 243 7.12 4.57 10.49
CA VAL A 243 8.38 3.94 10.06
C VAL A 243 9.59 4.75 10.53
N ALA A 244 9.61 6.07 10.32
CA ALA A 244 10.74 6.94 10.67
C ALA A 244 11.01 7.00 12.18
N GLY A 245 9.96 6.84 13.00
CA GLY A 245 10.08 6.82 14.46
C GLY A 245 10.26 5.44 15.08
N SER A 246 10.58 4.41 14.29
CA SER A 246 10.73 3.02 14.74
C SER A 246 12.17 2.50 14.54
N GLY A 247 12.60 1.58 15.41
CA GLY A 247 13.86 0.83 15.27
C GLY A 247 13.68 -0.61 14.80
N SER A 248 12.45 -1.07 14.58
CA SER A 248 12.13 -2.41 14.10
C SER A 248 10.82 -2.45 13.33
N LEU A 249 10.60 -3.52 12.56
CA LEU A 249 9.35 -3.73 11.82
C LEU A 249 8.12 -3.79 12.74
N VAL A 250 8.21 -4.57 13.83
CA VAL A 250 7.11 -4.73 14.78
C VAL A 250 6.77 -3.38 15.40
N GLU A 251 7.78 -2.61 15.82
CA GLU A 251 7.56 -1.27 16.36
C GLU A 251 6.90 -0.33 15.33
N ALA A 252 7.32 -0.37 14.06
CA ALA A 252 6.69 0.43 13.00
C ALA A 252 5.20 0.13 12.86
N LEU A 253 4.84 -1.15 12.81
CA LEU A 253 3.46 -1.61 12.67
C LEU A 253 2.62 -1.27 13.90
N GLU A 254 3.14 -1.51 15.10
CA GLU A 254 2.39 -1.13 16.30
C GLU A 254 2.26 0.39 16.46
N ARG A 255 3.28 1.18 16.08
CA ARG A 255 3.19 2.66 16.06
C ARG A 255 2.09 3.13 15.11
N ALA A 256 1.99 2.53 13.92
CA ALA A 256 0.93 2.83 12.96
C ALA A 256 -0.46 2.55 13.55
N VAL A 257 -0.66 1.37 14.15
CA VAL A 257 -1.91 1.00 14.82
C VAL A 257 -2.26 1.94 15.97
N ARG A 258 -1.27 2.35 16.78
CA ARG A 258 -1.47 3.33 17.87
C ARG A 258 -1.93 4.71 17.38
N GLY A 259 -1.82 5.00 16.07
CA GLY A 259 -2.28 6.24 15.46
C GLY A 259 -3.79 6.47 15.57
N GLY A 260 -4.60 5.40 15.51
CA GLY A 260 -6.05 5.48 15.52
C GLY A 260 -6.68 5.90 14.19
N ASN A 261 -8.01 5.95 14.18
CA ASN A 261 -8.87 6.13 13.02
C ASN A 261 -8.61 5.06 11.95
N ASP A 262 -7.99 5.38 10.81
CA ASP A 262 -7.75 4.46 9.70
C ASP A 262 -6.51 3.56 9.93
N THR A 263 -6.61 2.63 10.89
CA THR A 263 -5.44 1.92 11.45
C THR A 263 -4.92 0.78 10.59
N ASP A 264 -5.78 -0.01 9.96
CA ASP A 264 -5.40 -1.03 8.98
C ASP A 264 -4.69 -0.40 7.79
N THR A 265 -5.26 0.68 7.22
CA THR A 265 -4.63 1.34 6.07
C THR A 265 -3.27 1.93 6.41
N VAL A 266 -3.18 2.68 7.50
CA VAL A 266 -1.90 3.28 7.91
C VAL A 266 -0.86 2.19 8.22
N ALA A 267 -1.27 1.07 8.85
CA ALA A 267 -0.39 -0.04 9.16
C ALA A 267 0.02 -0.84 7.91
N ALA A 268 -0.87 -1.03 6.93
CA ALA A 268 -0.54 -1.64 5.64
C ALA A 268 0.50 -0.82 4.87
N ILE A 269 0.25 0.49 4.74
CA ILE A 269 1.15 1.43 4.09
C ILE A 269 2.51 1.43 4.80
N ALA A 270 2.53 1.58 6.12
CA ALA A 270 3.77 1.54 6.92
C ALA A 270 4.49 0.20 6.79
N GLY A 271 3.75 -0.90 6.83
CA GLY A 271 4.25 -2.27 6.69
C GLY A 271 4.96 -2.49 5.37
N SER A 272 4.44 -1.96 4.27
CA SER A 272 5.08 -2.12 2.96
C SER A 272 6.46 -1.47 2.89
N LEU A 273 6.64 -0.28 3.47
CA LEU A 273 7.93 0.41 3.50
C LEU A 273 8.87 -0.14 4.57
N ALA A 274 8.38 -0.40 5.79
CA ALA A 274 9.17 -0.99 6.85
C ALA A 274 9.64 -2.41 6.48
N GLY A 275 8.79 -3.21 5.84
CA GLY A 275 9.14 -4.53 5.33
C GLY A 275 10.23 -4.47 4.27
N ALA A 276 10.21 -3.45 3.41
CA ALA A 276 11.28 -3.19 2.43
C ALA A 276 12.62 -2.81 3.09
N VAL A 277 12.59 -2.16 4.26
CA VAL A 277 13.79 -1.79 5.02
C VAL A 277 14.35 -2.99 5.80
N TYR A 278 13.50 -3.65 6.59
CA TYR A 278 13.89 -4.66 7.56
C TYR A 278 13.92 -6.09 7.02
N GLY A 279 13.23 -6.37 5.92
CA GLY A 279 13.16 -7.71 5.33
C GLY A 279 12.04 -8.60 5.89
N ALA A 280 11.72 -9.66 5.16
CA ALA A 280 10.69 -10.63 5.54
C ALA A 280 11.03 -11.38 6.83
N GLY A 281 12.33 -11.64 7.07
CA GLY A 281 12.80 -12.24 8.31
C GLY A 281 12.48 -11.43 9.58
N ALA A 282 12.14 -10.14 9.45
CA ALA A 282 11.70 -9.31 10.57
C ALA A 282 10.21 -9.49 10.92
N VAL A 283 9.41 -10.13 10.07
CA VAL A 283 8.00 -10.44 10.36
C VAL A 283 7.96 -11.60 11.37
N PRO A 284 7.33 -11.45 12.54
CA PRO A 284 7.23 -12.55 13.50
C PRO A 284 6.54 -13.77 12.88
N VAL A 285 7.15 -14.95 13.03
CA VAL A 285 6.58 -16.22 12.52
C VAL A 285 5.19 -16.51 13.08
N ALA A 286 4.91 -16.06 14.31
CA ALA A 286 3.58 -16.18 14.89
C ALA A 286 2.54 -15.35 14.12
N TRP A 287 2.92 -14.19 13.60
CA TRP A 287 2.04 -13.32 12.81
C TRP A 287 1.81 -13.94 11.43
N SER A 288 2.89 -14.29 10.71
CA SER A 288 2.78 -14.82 9.35
C SER A 288 1.92 -16.09 9.25
N ARG A 289 1.94 -16.96 10.27
CA ARG A 289 1.11 -18.17 10.35
C ARG A 289 -0.40 -17.92 10.47
N MET A 290 -0.80 -16.74 10.93
CA MET A 290 -2.21 -16.38 11.05
C MET A 290 -2.73 -15.66 9.81
N LEU A 291 -1.83 -15.10 8.99
CA LEU A 291 -2.23 -14.27 7.86
C LEU A 291 -2.92 -15.11 6.79
N HIS A 292 -4.14 -14.70 6.45
CA HIS A 292 -4.93 -15.26 5.37
C HIS A 292 -5.93 -14.22 4.85
N GLY A 293 -6.58 -14.49 3.74
CA GLY A 293 -7.65 -13.63 3.24
C GLY A 293 -7.83 -13.79 1.74
N TRP A 294 -8.63 -12.93 1.12
CA TRP A 294 -8.96 -13.06 -0.30
C TRP A 294 -7.69 -13.04 -1.18
N PRO A 295 -7.61 -13.87 -2.24
CA PRO A 295 -8.59 -14.85 -2.74
C PRO A 295 -8.52 -16.26 -2.11
N GLY A 296 -8.07 -16.38 -0.87
CA GLY A 296 -7.78 -17.65 -0.19
C GLY A 296 -6.28 -17.93 -0.09
N LEU A 297 -5.46 -16.87 -0.07
CA LEU A 297 -4.01 -16.96 0.06
C LEU A 297 -3.60 -16.85 1.53
N GLY A 298 -2.38 -17.29 1.85
CA GLY A 298 -1.69 -17.02 3.11
C GLY A 298 -0.35 -16.30 2.92
N ALA A 299 0.38 -16.09 4.01
CA ALA A 299 1.69 -15.42 3.97
C ALA A 299 2.71 -16.10 3.03
N ASP A 300 2.73 -17.43 2.98
CA ASP A 300 3.65 -18.20 2.13
C ASP A 300 3.36 -17.97 0.63
N ASP A 301 2.08 -17.85 0.26
CA ASP A 301 1.68 -17.53 -1.12
C ASP A 301 2.09 -16.11 -1.50
N LEU A 302 1.86 -15.13 -0.60
CA LEU A 302 2.30 -13.75 -0.79
C LEU A 302 3.81 -13.66 -0.95
N ALA A 303 4.57 -14.41 -0.14
CA ALA A 303 6.02 -14.46 -0.23
C ALA A 303 6.49 -15.05 -1.56
N HIS A 304 5.86 -16.14 -2.02
CA HIS A 304 6.17 -16.74 -3.31
C HIS A 304 5.91 -15.79 -4.48
N LEU A 305 4.74 -15.14 -4.50
CA LEU A 305 4.39 -14.17 -5.53
C LEU A 305 5.33 -12.96 -5.53
N ALA A 306 5.71 -12.45 -4.36
CA ALA A 306 6.65 -11.34 -4.22
C ALA A 306 8.04 -11.68 -4.77
N ALA A 307 8.55 -12.89 -4.48
CA ALA A 307 9.82 -13.35 -5.04
C ALA A 307 9.76 -13.42 -6.57
N LEU A 308 8.70 -14.01 -7.14
CA LEU A 308 8.51 -14.09 -8.60
C LEU A 308 8.41 -12.71 -9.25
N ALA A 309 7.65 -11.80 -8.65
CA ALA A 309 7.50 -10.43 -9.12
C ALA A 309 8.84 -9.68 -9.14
N ALA A 310 9.68 -9.86 -8.11
CA ALA A 310 10.98 -9.20 -8.06
C ALA A 310 12.00 -9.78 -9.06
N GLU A 311 12.02 -11.10 -9.26
CA GLU A 311 13.02 -11.76 -10.11
C GLU A 311 12.80 -11.55 -11.61
N ARG A 312 11.54 -11.55 -12.07
CA ARG A 312 11.19 -11.57 -13.50
C ARG A 312 11.39 -10.25 -14.24
N HIS A 313 11.48 -9.14 -13.53
CA HIS A 313 11.64 -7.80 -14.12
C HIS A 313 13.09 -7.30 -14.10
N VAL A 314 14.01 -8.18 -13.73
CA VAL A 314 15.45 -7.87 -13.59
C VAL A 314 16.30 -8.56 -14.68
N SER A 315 15.65 -9.39 -15.52
CA SER A 315 16.25 -10.20 -16.60
C SER A 315 16.27 -9.54 -17.97
#